data_AF-A0AB37XPX0-F1
#
_entry.id   AF-A0AB37XPX0-F1
#
_cell.length_a   1.000
_cell.length_b   1.000
_cell.length_c   1.000
_cell.angle_alpha   90.00
_cell.angle_beta   90.00
_cell.angle_gamma   90.00
#
_symmetry.space_group_name_H-M   'P 1'
#
loop_
_entity.id
_entity.type
_entity.pdbx_description
1 polymer ?
#
loop_
_entity_poly.entity_id
_entity_poly.type
_entity_poly.pdbx_seq_one_letter_code
_entity_poly.pdbx_strand_id
1 'polypeptide(L)'
;ILSLQVDVTDEAQVQSLYEQAAARFGTIDVSIQNAGVITIDYYDRMPKADFEKVLAVNTTGVWLCCREAAKYMVKQNHGSLINTSSGQGRQGFIYTPHYAA
;
A
#
# COMPACT_ATOMS: atom_id res chain seq x y z
N ILE A 1 1.88 14.41 -16.97
CA ILE A 1 2.25 13.97 -15.61
C ILE A 1 1.24 14.60 -14.64
N LEU A 2 0.76 13.83 -13.67
CA LEU A 2 -0.07 14.28 -12.55
C LEU A 2 0.65 13.88 -11.27
N SER A 3 0.77 14.79 -10.30
CA SER A 3 1.44 14.54 -9.03
C SER A 3 0.49 14.90 -7.90
N LEU A 4 0.26 13.98 -6.97
CA LEU A 4 -0.67 14.12 -5.86
C LEU A 4 0.05 13.73 -4.57
N GLN A 5 -0.16 14.50 -3.51
CA GLN A 5 0.22 14.09 -2.16
C GLN A 5 -0.88 13.18 -1.60
N VAL A 6 -0.50 11.99 -1.16
CA VAL A 6 -1.44 10.95 -0.71
C VAL A 6 -0.86 10.23 0.49
N ASP A 7 -1.63 10.14 1.57
CA ASP A 7 -1.42 9.16 2.63
C ASP A 7 -2.18 7.86 2.27
N VAL A 8 -1.45 6.76 2.06
CA VAL A 8 -2.06 5.48 1.67
C VAL A 8 -2.86 4.82 2.81
N THR A 9 -2.75 5.34 4.04
CA THR A 9 -3.55 4.90 5.18
C THR A 9 -4.90 5.60 5.26
N ASP A 10 -5.09 6.68 4.50
CA ASP A 10 -6.34 7.44 4.43
C ASP A 10 -7.17 6.99 3.22
N GLU A 11 -8.27 6.30 3.49
CA GLU A 11 -9.16 5.75 2.46
C GLU A 11 -9.73 6.80 1.51
N ALA A 12 -10.05 8.00 2.00
CA ALA A 12 -10.61 9.07 1.18
C ALA A 12 -9.54 9.63 0.23
N GLN A 13 -8.30 9.77 0.70
CA GLN A 13 -7.19 10.20 -0.15
C GLN A 13 -6.84 9.15 -1.21
N VAL A 14 -6.85 7.86 -0.86
CA VAL A 14 -6.64 6.77 -1.83
C VAL A 14 -7.74 6.75 -2.88
N GLN A 15 -9.01 6.89 -2.49
CA GLN A 15 -10.11 7.00 -3.47
C GLN A 15 -9.89 8.19 -4.41
N SER A 16 -9.58 9.37 -3.85
CA SER A 16 -9.36 10.58 -4.64
C SER A 16 -8.18 10.45 -5.60
N LEU A 17 -7.11 9.74 -5.23
CA LEU A 17 -5.98 9.44 -6.10
C LEU A 17 -6.42 8.75 -7.39
N TYR A 18 -7.19 7.65 -7.28
CA TYR A 18 -7.61 6.88 -8.46
C TYR A 18 -8.68 7.61 -9.27
N GLU A 19 -9.58 8.36 -8.63
CA GLU A 19 -10.55 9.21 -9.31
C GLU A 19 -9.86 10.28 -10.17
N GLN A 20 -8.90 11.00 -9.60
CA GLN A 20 -8.16 12.04 -10.31
C GLN A 20 -7.27 11.46 -11.42
N ALA A 21 -6.62 10.32 -11.17
CA ALA A 21 -5.82 9.64 -12.18
C ALA A 21 -6.69 9.19 -13.37
N ALA A 22 -7.82 8.54 -13.10
CA ALA A 22 -8.74 8.09 -14.14
C ALA A 22 -9.36 9.27 -14.90
N ALA A 23 -9.73 10.36 -14.22
CA ALA A 23 -10.23 11.57 -14.86
C ALA A 23 -9.17 12.20 -15.79
N ARG A 24 -7.89 12.16 -15.39
CA ARG A 24 -6.79 12.77 -16.14
C ARG A 24 -6.31 11.92 -17.32
N PHE A 25 -6.29 10.59 -17.18
CA PHE A 25 -5.64 9.68 -18.13
C PHE A 25 -6.63 8.75 -18.85
N GLY A 26 -7.87 8.65 -18.39
CA GLY A 26 -8.92 7.80 -18.95
C GLY A 26 -8.84 6.33 -18.50
N THR A 27 -7.63 5.81 -18.32
CA THR A 27 -7.37 4.42 -17.93
C THR A 27 -6.49 4.33 -16.69
N ILE A 28 -6.55 3.18 -16.01
CA ILE A 28 -5.60 2.75 -14.98
C ILE A 28 -5.09 1.38 -15.38
N ASP A 29 -3.96 1.36 -16.09
CA ASP A 29 -3.39 0.13 -16.66
C ASP A 29 -2.46 -0.59 -15.67
N VAL A 30 -1.68 0.18 -14.91
CA VAL A 30 -0.73 -0.33 -13.91
C VAL A 30 -0.87 0.46 -12.62
N SER A 31 -0.97 -0.25 -11.49
CA SER A 31 -0.91 0.34 -10.15
C SER A 31 0.19 -0.37 -9.36
N ILE A 32 1.10 0.43 -8.78
CA ILE A 32 2.27 -0.07 -8.04
C ILE A 32 2.17 0.39 -6.59
N GLN A 33 2.01 -0.56 -5.69
CA GLN A 33 1.86 -0.35 -4.25
C GLN A 33 3.24 -0.44 -3.62
N ASN A 34 3.97 0.69 -3.66
CA ASN A 34 5.35 0.77 -3.22
C ASN A 34 5.55 1.53 -1.89
N ALA A 35 4.57 2.34 -1.46
CA ALA A 35 4.66 3.03 -0.18
C ALA A 35 4.82 2.01 0.96
N GLY A 36 5.82 2.22 1.81
CA GLY A 36 6.14 1.29 2.89
C GLY A 36 6.98 1.97 3.96
N VAL A 37 6.79 1.55 5.21
CA VAL A 37 7.56 2.00 6.37
C VAL A 37 8.08 0.81 7.16
N ILE A 38 9.13 1.03 7.93
CA ILE A 38 9.72 0.04 8.81
C ILE A 38 10.05 0.70 10.15
N THR A 39 9.78 -0.01 11.24
CA THR A 39 10.36 0.30 12.55
C THR A 39 11.11 -0.94 13.04
N ILE A 40 12.10 -0.74 13.90
CA ILE A 40 13.01 -1.80 14.37
C ILE A 40 12.98 -1.75 15.89
N ASP A 41 12.55 -2.85 16.52
CA ASP A 41 12.54 -2.98 17.97
C ASP A 41 12.58 -4.45 18.41
N TYR A 42 12.92 -4.68 19.67
CA TYR A 42 12.73 -5.98 20.30
C TYR A 42 11.25 -6.27 20.47
N TYR A 43 10.85 -7.52 20.21
CA TYR A 43 9.44 -7.95 20.22
C TYR A 43 8.71 -7.62 21.54
N ASP A 44 9.38 -7.76 22.67
CA ASP A 44 8.84 -7.52 24.01
C ASP A 44 8.80 -6.03 24.41
N ARG A 45 9.39 -5.14 23.61
CA ARG A 45 9.49 -3.69 23.88
C ARG A 45 8.73 -2.84 22.88
N MET A 46 8.43 -3.40 21.71
CA MET A 46 7.76 -2.70 20.62
C MET A 46 6.44 -2.09 21.08
N PRO A 47 6.28 -0.76 20.94
CA PRO A 47 5.00 -0.13 21.15
C PRO A 47 3.97 -0.69 20.16
N LYS A 48 2.76 -0.98 20.64
CA LYS A 48 1.65 -1.40 19.78
C LYS A 48 1.39 -0.43 18.62
N ALA A 49 1.60 0.88 18.86
CA ALA A 49 1.43 1.90 17.82
C ALA A 49 2.39 1.73 16.63
N ASP A 50 3.61 1.23 16.85
CA ASP A 50 4.56 0.97 15.78
C ASP A 50 4.17 -0.26 14.96
N PHE A 51 3.68 -1.29 15.63
CA PHE A 51 3.10 -2.47 14.99
C PHE A 51 1.92 -2.07 14.08
N GLU A 52 0.97 -1.31 14.62
CA GLU A 52 -0.21 -0.84 13.88
C GLU A 52 0.16 0.09 12.73
N LYS A 53 1.14 0.98 12.92
CA LYS A 53 1.62 1.88 11.87
C LYS A 53 2.18 1.13 10.67
N VAL A 54 3.02 0.11 10.91
CA VAL A 54 3.60 -0.69 9.82
C VAL A 54 2.51 -1.45 9.07
N LEU A 55 1.57 -2.09 9.76
CA LEU A 55 0.44 -2.76 9.10
C LEU A 55 -0.47 -1.78 8.35
N ALA A 56 -0.74 -0.61 8.93
CA ALA A 56 -1.59 0.41 8.30
C ALA A 56 -1.05 0.82 6.93
N VAL A 57 0.27 1.04 6.82
CA VAL A 57 0.90 1.42 5.55
C VAL A 57 1.13 0.22 4.65
N ASN A 58 1.81 -0.82 5.14
CA ASN A 58 2.38 -1.89 4.31
C ASN A 58 1.37 -2.98 3.96
N THR A 59 0.24 -3.05 4.68
CA THR A 59 -0.79 -4.08 4.49
C THR A 59 -2.12 -3.44 4.12
N THR A 60 -2.70 -2.65 5.01
CA THR A 60 -4.01 -2.03 4.78
C THR A 60 -3.95 -1.02 3.64
N GLY A 61 -2.92 -0.16 3.59
CA GLY A 61 -2.73 0.81 2.50
C GLY A 61 -2.52 0.15 1.14
N VAL A 62 -1.77 -0.96 1.09
CA VAL A 62 -1.63 -1.78 -0.12
C VAL A 62 -2.99 -2.31 -0.59
N TRP A 63 -3.78 -2.86 0.35
CA TRP A 63 -5.14 -3.34 0.06
C TRP A 63 -6.06 -2.23 -0.43
N LEU A 64 -6.08 -1.05 0.21
CA LEU A 64 -6.87 0.10 -0.22
C LEU A 64 -6.54 0.49 -1.66
N CYS A 65 -5.25 0.63 -1.97
CA CYS A 65 -4.80 0.95 -3.32
C CYS A 65 -5.19 -0.12 -4.35
N CYS A 66 -5.01 -1.40 -4.03
CA CYS A 66 -5.44 -2.49 -4.90
C CYS A 66 -6.95 -2.47 -5.16
N ARG A 67 -7.74 -2.26 -4.11
CA ARG A 67 -9.20 -2.21 -4.17
C ARG A 67 -9.68 -1.09 -5.09
N GLU A 68 -9.12 0.11 -4.95
CA GLU A 68 -9.51 1.26 -5.77
C GLU A 68 -9.03 1.12 -7.23
N ALA A 69 -7.80 0.66 -7.46
CA ALA A 69 -7.31 0.37 -8.81
C ALA A 69 -8.18 -0.67 -9.54
N ALA A 70 -8.55 -1.76 -8.84
CA ALA A 70 -9.32 -2.86 -9.40
C ALA A 70 -10.69 -2.42 -9.95
N LYS A 71 -11.33 -1.40 -9.35
CA LYS A 71 -12.62 -0.86 -9.83
C LYS A 71 -12.54 -0.37 -11.29
N TYR A 72 -11.39 0.13 -11.71
CA TYR A 72 -11.14 0.56 -13.09
C TYR A 72 -10.69 -0.62 -13.95
N MET A 73 -9.73 -1.41 -13.47
CA MET A 73 -9.17 -2.56 -14.20
C MET A 73 -10.24 -3.59 -14.60
N VAL A 74 -11.19 -3.89 -13.71
CA VAL A 74 -12.30 -4.80 -14.02
C VAL A 74 -13.19 -4.26 -15.14
N LYS A 75 -13.51 -2.96 -15.14
CA LYS A 75 -14.31 -2.33 -16.20
C LYS A 75 -13.57 -2.31 -17.55
N GLN A 76 -12.26 -2.16 -17.50
CA GLN A 76 -11.38 -2.15 -18.67
C GLN A 76 -11.10 -3.57 -19.21
N ASN A 77 -11.41 -4.61 -18.44
CA ASN A 77 -11.02 -6.01 -18.70
C ASN A 77 -9.49 -6.19 -18.91
N HIS A 78 -8.70 -5.30 -18.31
CA HIS A 78 -7.24 -5.29 -18.35
C HIS A 78 -6.68 -4.49 -17.17
N GLY A 79 -5.51 -4.90 -16.67
CA GLY A 79 -4.72 -4.14 -15.71
C GLY A 79 -3.70 -5.00 -14.97
N SER A 80 -2.78 -4.37 -14.24
CA SER A 80 -1.78 -5.05 -13.42
C SER A 80 -1.58 -4.35 -12.07
N LEU A 81 -1.67 -5.13 -10.99
CA LEU A 81 -1.34 -4.70 -9.63
C LEU A 81 0.05 -5.25 -9.27
N ILE A 82 0.95 -4.38 -8.83
CA ILE A 82 2.32 -4.74 -8.46
C ILE A 82 2.57 -4.31 -7.01
N ASN A 83 2.57 -5.28 -6.10
CA ASN A 83 2.79 -5.05 -4.69
C ASN A 83 4.26 -5.25 -4.33
N THR A 84 4.88 -4.23 -3.74
CA THR A 84 6.24 -4.35 -3.21
C THR A 84 6.22 -5.13 -1.91
N SER A 85 6.97 -6.24 -1.85
CA SER A 85 7.21 -7.01 -0.64
C SER A 85 8.69 -6.94 -0.25
N SER A 86 9.13 -7.77 0.69
CA SER A 86 10.52 -7.85 1.15
C SER A 86 10.95 -9.31 1.34
N GLY A 87 12.26 -9.56 1.24
CA GLY A 87 12.83 -10.85 1.65
C GLY A 87 12.50 -11.21 3.11
N GLN A 88 12.26 -10.20 3.96
CA GLN A 88 11.80 -10.41 5.34
C GLN A 88 10.38 -10.97 5.42
N GLY A 89 9.48 -10.64 4.47
CA GLY A 89 8.15 -11.29 4.42
C GLY A 89 8.23 -12.79 4.12
N ARG A 90 9.36 -13.27 3.59
CA ARG A 90 9.61 -14.70 3.35
C ARG A 90 10.37 -15.38 4.49
N GLN A 91 11.31 -14.68 5.13
CA GLN A 91 12.30 -15.28 6.05
C GLN A 91 12.12 -14.85 7.51
N GLY A 92 11.41 -13.75 7.76
CA GLY A 92 11.38 -13.08 9.05
C GLY A 92 12.70 -12.37 9.39
N PHE A 93 12.67 -11.50 10.39
CA PHE A 93 13.85 -10.94 11.03
C PHE A 93 13.51 -10.56 12.48
N ILE A 94 14.41 -10.88 13.40
CA ILE A 94 14.12 -10.87 14.85
C ILE A 94 13.71 -9.51 15.42
N TYR A 95 14.05 -8.40 14.75
CA TYR A 95 13.75 -7.04 15.21
C TYR A 95 12.63 -6.35 14.43
N THR A 96 12.03 -7.05 13.46
CA THR A 96 11.01 -6.47 12.56
C THR A 96 9.85 -7.46 12.28
N PRO A 97 9.35 -8.19 13.29
CA PRO A 97 8.32 -9.21 13.08
C PRO A 97 7.04 -8.67 12.44
N HIS A 98 6.67 -7.43 12.74
CA HIS A 98 5.51 -6.70 12.20
C HIS A 98 5.71 -6.22 10.76
N TYR A 99 6.94 -5.95 10.34
CA TYR A 99 7.27 -5.66 8.94
C TYR A 99 7.28 -6.92 8.08
N ALA A 100 7.53 -8.07 8.69
CA ALA A 100 7.51 -9.37 8.03
C ALA A 100 6.12 -10.03 7.97
N ALA A 101 5.16 -9.54 8.76
CA ALA A 101 3.79 -10.04 8.82
C ALA A 101 2.96 -9.58 7.61
#